data_AF-A0A2V7ENT4-F1
#
_entry.id   AF-A0A2V7ENT4-F1
#
_cell.length_a   1.000
_cell.length_b   1.000
_cell.length_c   1.000
_cell.angle_alpha   90.00
_cell.angle_beta   90.00
_cell.angle_gamma   90.00
#
_symmetry.space_group_name_H-M   'P 1'
#
loop_
_entity.id
_entity.type
_entity.pdbx_description
1 polymer ?
#
loop_
_entity_poly.entity_id
_entity_poly.type
_entity_poly.pdbx_seq_one_letter_code
_entity_poly.pdbx_strand_id
1 'polypeptide(L)'
;MHKLAYAFLLPLVAASNVESSSSRNSTTRWSDRFATTREALSLRPVRWSVVGGRAPRDVVSGRTVPITLQADIAKGWHIYSLTQKPGGPIALRLELLGAADVLVRGVIDAPKPERILDKNFGIETELYSGSPRFTIPVGVPGRSLAGVRRFQIAARYQVCSDKVCLPPRTDKLDVALRIARRK
;
A
#
# COMPACT_ATOMS: atom_id res chain seq x y z
N MET A 1 -13.31 6.27 67.41
CA MET A 1 -12.09 6.95 67.88
C MET A 1 -11.47 7.67 66.67
N HIS A 2 -11.13 8.94 66.91
CA HIS A 2 -10.39 9.98 66.15
C HIS A 2 -10.19 9.85 64.62
N LYS A 3 -10.69 10.80 63.80
CA LYS A 3 -10.11 12.14 63.44
C LYS A 3 -8.79 11.96 62.64
N LEU A 4 -8.49 12.62 61.50
CA LEU A 4 -8.84 13.93 60.95
C LEU A 4 -8.41 13.98 59.46
N ALA A 5 -9.17 14.74 58.67
CA ALA A 5 -8.81 15.20 57.34
C ALA A 5 -7.78 16.34 57.40
N TYR A 6 -6.99 16.53 56.34
CA TYR A 6 -6.30 17.80 56.10
C TYR A 6 -6.30 18.15 54.61
N ALA A 7 -7.18 19.07 54.25
CA ALA A 7 -7.12 19.86 53.03
C ALA A 7 -6.26 21.10 53.32
N PHE A 8 -5.26 21.37 52.49
CA PHE A 8 -4.56 22.66 52.50
C PHE A 8 -5.04 23.48 51.31
N LEU A 9 -5.58 24.64 51.65
CA LEU A 9 -6.09 25.69 50.79
C LEU A 9 -5.22 26.94 51.02
N LEU A 10 -5.07 27.75 49.95
CA LEU A 10 -4.70 29.18 49.88
C LEU A 10 -3.19 29.55 49.86
N PRO A 11 -2.81 30.75 49.35
CA PRO A 11 -3.62 31.82 48.73
C PRO A 11 -3.14 32.36 47.35
N LEU A 12 -4.07 33.14 46.81
CA LEU A 12 -4.06 34.12 45.72
C LEU A 12 -3.08 35.30 45.97
N VAL A 13 -2.35 35.77 44.95
CA VAL A 13 -1.85 37.16 44.87
C VAL A 13 -1.98 37.71 43.44
N ALA A 14 -2.63 38.87 43.37
CA ALA A 14 -2.92 39.76 42.25
C ALA A 14 -1.62 40.49 41.77
N ALA A 15 -1.35 40.76 40.49
CA ALA A 15 -1.89 41.78 39.57
C ALA A 15 -0.82 42.83 39.17
N SER A 16 -0.79 43.10 37.85
CA SER A 16 -0.56 44.38 37.13
C SER A 16 0.76 45.18 37.27
N ASN A 17 1.45 45.37 36.13
CA ASN A 17 1.63 46.65 35.36
C ASN A 17 2.56 46.38 34.17
N VAL A 18 2.12 46.51 32.91
CA VAL A 18 2.21 47.69 32.00
C VAL A 18 3.58 48.35 31.97
N GLU A 19 4.29 48.20 30.83
CA GLU A 19 4.99 49.32 30.19
C GLU A 19 5.11 49.04 28.67
N SER A 20 4.54 49.96 27.89
CA SER A 20 4.68 50.06 26.45
C SER A 20 6.00 50.78 26.14
N SER A 21 6.84 50.23 25.26
CA SER A 21 7.70 51.09 24.46
C SER A 21 7.86 50.57 23.04
N SER A 22 7.53 51.47 22.13
CA SER A 22 7.65 51.37 20.69
C SER A 22 9.10 51.16 20.25
N SER A 23 9.32 50.26 19.30
CA SER A 23 10.11 50.66 18.14
C SER A 23 9.58 49.99 16.89
N ARG A 24 9.15 50.84 15.96
CA ARG A 24 9.04 50.51 14.56
C ARG A 24 10.46 50.22 14.09
N ASN A 25 10.70 49.05 13.50
CA ASN A 25 11.62 49.04 12.39
C ASN A 25 11.15 48.08 11.30
N SER A 26 10.89 48.69 10.16
CA SER A 26 10.61 48.09 8.87
C SER A 26 11.90 47.44 8.37
N THR A 27 12.01 46.12 8.48
CA THR A 27 12.94 45.34 7.65
C THR A 27 12.33 43.98 7.35
N THR A 28 11.73 43.88 6.17
CA THR A 28 11.84 42.74 5.25
C THR A 28 11.99 41.35 5.89
N ARG A 29 10.89 40.75 6.35
CA ARG A 29 10.86 39.31 6.65
C ARG A 29 10.39 38.53 5.43
N TRP A 30 11.30 38.37 4.47
CA TRP A 30 11.21 37.32 3.46
C TRP A 30 11.47 35.97 4.15
N SER A 31 10.46 35.39 4.79
CA SER A 31 10.59 34.01 5.28
C SER A 31 9.28 33.25 5.39
N ASP A 32 8.36 33.42 4.42
CA ASP A 32 7.17 32.59 4.26
C ASP A 32 7.08 31.97 2.85
N ARG A 33 8.22 31.52 2.32
CA ARG A 33 8.22 30.57 1.22
C ARG A 33 9.17 29.45 1.60
N PHE A 34 8.69 28.37 2.21
CA PHE A 34 9.25 27.00 2.11
C PHE A 34 8.41 26.03 2.95
N ALA A 35 7.10 26.02 2.77
CA ALA A 35 6.23 24.96 3.29
C ALA A 35 5.50 24.26 2.14
N THR A 36 6.25 23.70 1.17
CA THR A 36 5.65 22.85 0.11
C THR A 36 6.62 21.80 -0.41
N THR A 37 7.20 20.96 0.46
CA THR A 37 8.02 19.82 -0.01
C THR A 37 7.77 18.50 0.71
N ARG A 38 6.68 18.34 1.49
CA ARG A 38 6.36 17.05 2.15
C ARG A 38 5.08 16.34 1.71
N GLU A 39 4.26 16.93 0.84
CA GLU A 39 2.94 16.36 0.50
C GLU A 39 2.98 15.31 -0.62
N ALA A 40 3.95 15.39 -1.54
CA ALA A 40 4.08 14.47 -2.67
C ALA A 40 4.48 13.03 -2.28
N LEU A 41 5.03 12.82 -1.08
CA LEU A 41 5.43 11.50 -0.57
C LEU A 41 4.28 10.73 0.10
N SER A 42 3.12 11.36 0.31
CA SER A 42 1.98 10.74 0.99
C SER A 42 0.85 10.28 0.05
N LEU A 43 0.98 10.48 -1.26
CA LEU A 43 -0.03 10.01 -2.21
C LEU A 43 0.02 8.48 -2.28
N ARG A 44 -1.07 7.84 -1.82
CA ARG A 44 -1.32 6.40 -1.99
C ARG A 44 -2.52 6.19 -2.91
N PRO A 45 -2.40 6.51 -4.22
CA PRO A 45 -3.50 6.40 -5.17
C PRO A 45 -3.89 4.96 -5.48
N VAL A 46 -3.12 3.96 -5.03
CA VAL A 46 -3.45 2.55 -5.17
C VAL A 46 -3.59 1.92 -3.79
N ARG A 47 -4.72 1.24 -3.57
CA ARG A 47 -4.93 0.36 -2.42
C ARG A 47 -5.06 -1.08 -2.89
N TRP A 48 -4.24 -1.95 -2.33
CA TRP A 48 -4.32 -3.38 -2.60
C TRP A 48 -5.12 -4.10 -1.51
N SER A 49 -5.90 -5.09 -1.91
CA SER A 49 -6.62 -5.99 -1.01
C SER A 49 -6.65 -7.42 -1.54
N VAL A 50 -6.81 -8.38 -0.63
CA VAL A 50 -7.12 -9.77 -0.97
C VAL A 50 -8.64 -9.91 -1.00
N VAL A 51 -9.19 -10.33 -2.14
CA VAL A 51 -10.64 -10.51 -2.28
C VAL A 51 -11.10 -11.61 -1.33
N GLY A 52 -12.13 -11.29 -0.54
CA GLY A 52 -12.65 -12.14 0.54
C GLY A 52 -11.78 -12.20 1.80
N GLY A 53 -10.88 -11.22 1.99
CA GLY A 53 -10.22 -10.94 3.27
C GLY A 53 -9.03 -11.85 3.61
N ARG A 54 -8.62 -11.78 4.88
CA ARG A 54 -7.43 -12.47 5.43
C ARG A 54 -7.70 -13.84 6.02
N ALA A 55 -8.96 -14.29 6.01
CA ALA A 55 -9.32 -15.61 6.52
C ALA A 55 -8.62 -16.71 5.69
N PRO A 56 -8.15 -17.81 6.32
CA PRO A 56 -7.51 -18.89 5.59
C PRO A 56 -8.42 -19.46 4.49
N ARG A 57 -7.87 -19.65 3.29
CA ARG A 57 -8.53 -20.38 2.20
C ARG A 57 -8.20 -21.86 2.29
N ASP A 58 -9.17 -22.72 2.06
CA ASP A 58 -8.97 -24.16 2.12
C ASP A 58 -8.33 -24.69 0.85
N VAL A 59 -7.38 -25.62 1.04
CA VAL A 59 -6.72 -26.30 -0.07
C VAL A 59 -6.29 -27.69 0.38
N VAL A 60 -6.42 -28.67 -0.51
CA VAL A 60 -5.92 -30.03 -0.28
C VAL A 60 -4.48 -30.11 -0.77
N SER A 61 -3.63 -30.87 -0.08
CA SER A 61 -2.26 -31.12 -0.54
C SER A 61 -2.23 -31.63 -1.99
N GLY A 62 -1.33 -31.07 -2.81
CA GLY A 62 -1.23 -31.37 -4.24
C GLY A 62 -2.21 -30.62 -5.14
N ARG A 63 -3.04 -29.74 -4.60
CA ARG A 63 -3.98 -28.92 -5.36
C ARG A 63 -3.53 -27.46 -5.46
N THR A 64 -4.24 -26.73 -6.31
CA THR A 64 -4.10 -25.30 -6.53
C THR A 64 -5.36 -24.61 -6.03
N VAL A 65 -5.20 -23.43 -5.44
CA VAL A 65 -6.27 -22.55 -4.97
C VAL A 65 -6.07 -21.16 -5.57
N PRO A 66 -7.12 -20.53 -6.12
CA PRO A 66 -7.00 -19.17 -6.64
C PRO A 66 -6.94 -18.15 -5.49
N ILE A 67 -5.96 -17.25 -5.56
CA ILE A 67 -5.88 -16.06 -4.69
C ILE A 67 -6.07 -14.82 -5.55
N THR A 68 -7.19 -14.13 -5.37
CA THR A 68 -7.49 -12.91 -6.12
C THR A 68 -7.08 -11.67 -5.33
N LEU A 69 -6.24 -10.86 -5.94
CA LEU A 69 -5.87 -9.52 -5.48
C LEU A 69 -6.69 -8.48 -6.24
N GLN A 70 -7.12 -7.42 -5.56
CA GLN A 70 -7.72 -6.24 -6.17
C GLN A 70 -6.83 -5.03 -5.91
N ALA A 71 -6.56 -4.25 -6.96
CA ALA A 71 -5.94 -2.94 -6.84
C ALA A 71 -7.00 -1.88 -7.08
N ASP A 72 -7.37 -1.10 -6.06
CA ASP A 72 -8.25 0.06 -6.19
C ASP A 72 -7.40 1.28 -6.52
N ILE A 73 -7.45 1.70 -7.77
CA ILE A 73 -6.67 2.79 -8.35
C ILE A 73 -7.56 4.04 -8.43
N ALA A 74 -7.13 5.11 -7.76
CA ALA A 74 -7.82 6.38 -7.74
C ALA A 74 -7.99 6.93 -9.16
N LYS A 75 -9.12 7.63 -9.41
CA LYS A 75 -9.42 8.24 -10.71
C LYS A 75 -8.27 9.15 -11.17
N GLY A 76 -7.89 9.04 -12.44
CA GLY A 76 -6.79 9.79 -13.05
C GLY A 76 -5.41 9.16 -12.84
N TRP A 77 -5.32 8.04 -12.12
CA TRP A 77 -4.09 7.27 -11.95
C TRP A 77 -4.19 5.93 -12.66
N HIS A 78 -3.03 5.37 -13.00
CA HIS A 78 -2.89 4.04 -13.59
C HIS A 78 -1.62 3.35 -13.08
N ILE A 79 -1.60 2.03 -13.21
CA ILE A 79 -0.39 1.20 -13.08
C ILE A 79 -0.13 0.46 -14.39
N TYR A 80 1.12 0.08 -14.62
CA TYR A 80 1.49 -0.70 -15.80
C TYR A 80 1.17 -2.18 -15.65
N SER A 81 0.93 -2.85 -16.77
CA SER A 81 0.49 -4.24 -16.79
C SER A 81 1.57 -5.23 -16.32
N LEU A 82 1.17 -6.48 -16.09
CA LEU A 82 2.09 -7.60 -15.86
C LEU A 82 2.96 -7.90 -17.09
N THR A 83 2.47 -7.55 -18.28
CA THR A 83 3.05 -7.87 -19.59
C THR A 83 3.71 -6.67 -20.27
N GLN A 84 3.80 -5.53 -19.57
CA GLN A 84 4.46 -4.32 -20.07
C GLN A 84 5.88 -4.66 -20.54
N LYS A 85 6.15 -4.39 -21.82
CA LYS A 85 7.46 -4.60 -22.43
C LYS A 85 8.51 -3.67 -21.84
N PRO A 86 9.79 -4.09 -21.78
CA PRO A 86 10.90 -3.23 -21.40
C PRO A 86 11.06 -2.07 -22.39
N GLY A 87 11.82 -1.04 -22.00
CA GLY A 87 12.02 0.18 -22.80
C GLY A 87 11.22 1.38 -22.32
N GLY A 88 10.54 1.26 -21.18
CA GLY A 88 9.85 2.37 -20.54
C GLY A 88 9.53 2.07 -19.07
N PRO A 89 8.27 2.19 -18.65
CA PRO A 89 7.88 2.13 -17.24
C PRO A 89 8.04 0.73 -16.64
N ILE A 90 8.04 0.64 -15.30
CA ILE A 90 8.19 -0.66 -14.64
C ILE A 90 6.89 -1.46 -14.65
N ALA A 91 6.96 -2.69 -15.16
CA ALA A 91 5.85 -3.64 -15.14
C ALA A 91 5.42 -3.97 -13.69
N LEU A 92 4.12 -4.23 -13.51
CA LEU A 92 3.61 -4.82 -12.28
C LEU A 92 4.26 -6.20 -12.09
N ARG A 93 4.74 -6.48 -10.87
CA ARG A 93 5.15 -7.83 -10.46
C ARG A 93 4.38 -8.25 -9.22
N LEU A 94 3.89 -9.49 -9.24
CA LEU A 94 3.19 -10.15 -8.14
C LEU A 94 4.01 -11.38 -7.74
N GLU A 95 4.58 -11.36 -6.54
CA GLU A 95 5.51 -12.38 -6.08
C GLU A 95 5.11 -12.94 -4.71
N LEU A 96 5.20 -14.25 -4.54
CA LEU A 96 4.98 -14.90 -3.25
C LEU A 96 6.23 -14.78 -2.37
N LEU A 97 6.05 -14.38 -1.12
CA LEU A 97 7.11 -14.26 -0.11
C LEU A 97 6.75 -15.09 1.13
N GLY A 98 7.73 -15.79 1.71
CA GLY A 98 7.65 -16.26 3.09
C GLY A 98 6.99 -17.62 3.34
N ALA A 99 6.67 -18.41 2.31
CA ALA A 99 6.34 -19.83 2.51
C ALA A 99 7.02 -20.71 1.46
N ALA A 100 7.99 -21.51 1.91
CA ALA A 100 8.81 -22.34 1.05
C ALA A 100 8.03 -23.47 0.34
N ASP A 101 6.89 -23.87 0.90
CA ASP A 101 6.04 -24.95 0.38
C ASP A 101 4.80 -24.44 -0.37
N VAL A 102 4.72 -23.18 -0.78
CA VAL A 102 3.68 -22.70 -1.70
C VAL A 102 4.32 -21.98 -2.88
N LEU A 103 3.74 -22.18 -4.05
CA LEU A 103 4.28 -21.61 -5.30
C LEU A 103 3.16 -21.18 -6.23
N VAL A 104 3.46 -20.26 -7.15
CA VAL A 104 2.55 -19.96 -8.27
C VAL A 104 2.58 -21.14 -9.24
N ARG A 105 1.41 -21.70 -9.56
CA ARG A 105 1.25 -22.83 -10.50
C ARG A 105 0.40 -22.41 -11.69
N GLY A 106 1.05 -21.86 -12.70
CA GLY A 106 0.43 -21.38 -13.93
C GLY A 106 0.65 -19.89 -14.14
N VAL A 107 -0.09 -19.33 -15.08
CA VAL A 107 -0.06 -17.90 -15.40
C VAL A 107 -1.02 -17.16 -14.47
N ILE A 108 -0.65 -15.95 -14.05
CA ILE A 108 -1.55 -15.06 -13.32
C ILE A 108 -2.63 -14.59 -14.29
N ASP A 109 -3.87 -14.89 -13.96
CA ASP A 109 -5.02 -14.39 -14.71
C ASP A 109 -5.25 -12.92 -14.36
N ALA A 110 -5.36 -12.08 -15.38
CA ALA A 110 -5.44 -10.63 -15.26
C ALA A 110 -6.33 -10.06 -16.36
N PRO A 111 -7.01 -8.92 -16.13
CA PRO A 111 -7.78 -8.27 -17.17
C PRO A 111 -6.89 -7.88 -18.35
N LYS A 112 -7.50 -7.75 -19.52
CA LYS A 112 -6.83 -7.17 -20.68
C LYS A 112 -6.45 -5.71 -20.36
N PRO A 113 -5.17 -5.31 -20.48
CA PRO A 113 -4.77 -3.93 -20.24
C PRO A 113 -5.23 -3.02 -21.38
N GLU A 114 -5.41 -1.74 -21.06
CA GLU A 114 -5.53 -0.68 -22.07
C GLU A 114 -4.17 -0.45 -22.73
N ARG A 115 -4.14 -0.21 -24.04
CA ARG A 115 -2.91 0.03 -24.80
C ARG A 115 -2.87 1.46 -25.32
N ILE A 116 -1.83 2.19 -24.97
CA ILE A 116 -1.65 3.60 -25.34
C ILE A 116 -0.21 3.84 -25.77
N LEU A 117 -0.02 4.53 -26.90
CA LEU A 117 1.29 5.02 -27.30
C LEU A 117 1.72 6.15 -26.35
N ASP A 118 2.73 5.89 -25.51
CA ASP A 118 3.29 6.89 -24.62
C ASP A 118 4.38 7.67 -25.33
N LYS A 119 4.14 8.97 -25.54
CA LYS A 119 5.07 9.86 -26.23
C LYS A 119 6.37 10.08 -25.46
N ASN A 120 6.38 9.92 -24.15
CA ASN A 120 7.56 10.11 -23.32
C ASN A 120 8.55 8.94 -23.49
N PHE A 121 8.02 7.73 -23.68
CA PHE A 121 8.84 6.53 -23.87
C PHE A 121 9.00 6.13 -25.34
N GLY A 122 8.15 6.64 -26.24
CA GLY A 122 8.15 6.27 -27.65
C GLY A 122 7.71 4.81 -27.88
N ILE A 123 6.98 4.22 -26.93
CA ILE A 123 6.52 2.82 -27.00
C ILE A 123 5.03 2.73 -26.67
N GLU A 124 4.41 1.63 -27.10
CA GLU A 124 3.10 1.25 -26.60
C GLU A 124 3.23 0.80 -25.13
N THR A 125 2.42 1.42 -24.28
CA THR A 125 2.28 1.10 -22.87
C THR A 125 0.98 0.36 -22.62
N GLU A 126 1.01 -0.56 -21.67
CA GLU A 126 -0.12 -1.37 -21.23
C GLU A 126 -0.52 -0.98 -19.81
N LEU A 127 -1.73 -0.48 -19.64
CA LEU A 127 -2.19 0.19 -18.42
C LEU A 127 -3.38 -0.51 -17.77
N TYR A 128 -3.47 -0.36 -16.46
CA TYR A 128 -4.67 -0.64 -15.68
C TYR A 128 -5.13 0.58 -14.89
N SER A 129 -6.44 0.79 -14.88
CA SER A 129 -7.14 1.87 -14.18
C SER A 129 -8.38 1.30 -13.48
N GLY A 130 -8.96 2.03 -12.51
CA GLY A 130 -10.14 1.57 -11.77
C GLY A 130 -9.79 0.48 -10.76
N SER A 131 -10.48 -0.67 -10.79
CA SER A 131 -10.32 -1.75 -9.82
C SER A 131 -9.94 -3.10 -10.45
N PRO A 132 -8.80 -3.21 -11.18
CA PRO A 132 -8.38 -4.48 -11.79
C PRO A 132 -8.19 -5.57 -10.72
N ARG A 133 -8.50 -6.81 -11.11
CA ARG A 133 -8.35 -8.01 -10.28
C ARG A 133 -7.37 -8.98 -10.90
N PHE A 134 -6.47 -9.51 -10.09
CA PHE A 134 -5.42 -10.44 -10.50
C PHE A 134 -5.57 -11.75 -9.74
N THR A 135 -5.81 -12.85 -10.45
CA THR A 135 -6.00 -14.17 -9.84
C THR A 135 -4.74 -14.99 -9.98
N ILE A 136 -4.10 -15.25 -8.84
CA ILE A 136 -2.84 -15.98 -8.74
C ILE A 136 -3.17 -17.44 -8.41
N PRO A 137 -2.82 -18.41 -9.27
CA PRO A 137 -3.02 -19.82 -8.97
C PRO A 137 -1.96 -20.29 -7.97
N VAL A 138 -2.28 -20.32 -6.67
CA VAL A 138 -1.34 -20.74 -5.63
C VAL A 138 -1.46 -22.25 -5.42
N GLY A 139 -0.36 -22.96 -5.64
CA GLY A 139 -0.28 -24.41 -5.49
C GLY A 139 0.40 -24.85 -4.21
N VAL A 140 -0.06 -25.98 -3.69
CA VAL A 140 0.50 -26.68 -2.53
C VAL A 140 1.07 -28.03 -2.99
N PRO A 141 2.33 -28.36 -2.65
CA PRO A 141 2.94 -29.66 -2.94
C PRO A 141 2.13 -30.83 -2.38
N GLY A 142 2.18 -31.98 -3.05
CA GLY A 142 1.40 -33.18 -2.69
C GLY A 142 1.69 -33.73 -1.29
N ARG A 143 2.94 -33.60 -0.84
CA ARG A 143 3.42 -34.11 0.46
C ARG A 143 3.38 -33.06 1.59
N SER A 144 2.68 -31.95 1.38
CA SER A 144 2.58 -30.90 2.39
C SER A 144 1.84 -31.38 3.62
N LEU A 145 2.38 -31.11 4.80
CA LEU A 145 1.72 -31.37 6.07
C LEU A 145 0.48 -30.50 6.22
N ALA A 146 -0.57 -31.06 6.82
CA ALA A 146 -1.76 -30.28 7.17
C ALA A 146 -1.42 -29.13 8.13
N GLY A 147 -2.24 -28.09 8.10
CA GLY A 147 -2.10 -26.92 8.96
C GLY A 147 -2.21 -25.61 8.19
N VAL A 148 -2.06 -24.50 8.91
CA VAL A 148 -2.13 -23.16 8.33
C VAL A 148 -0.76 -22.78 7.76
N ARG A 149 -0.74 -22.30 6.52
CA ARG A 149 0.40 -21.59 5.92
C ARG A 149 0.06 -20.12 5.81
N ARG A 150 0.97 -19.29 6.30
CA ARG A 150 0.90 -17.83 6.15
C ARG A 150 2.04 -17.40 5.26
N PHE A 151 1.74 -16.54 4.31
CA PHE A 151 2.71 -15.96 3.40
C PHE A 151 2.22 -14.60 2.95
N GLN A 152 3.05 -13.89 2.20
CA GLN A 152 2.70 -12.60 1.63
C GLN A 152 2.71 -12.69 0.11
N ILE A 153 1.87 -11.88 -0.52
CA ILE A 153 2.03 -11.55 -1.93
C ILE A 153 2.50 -10.11 -2.02
N ALA A 154 3.67 -9.90 -2.61
CA ALA A 154 4.25 -8.60 -2.86
C ALA A 154 3.80 -8.09 -4.23
N ALA A 155 3.10 -6.97 -4.23
CA ALA A 155 2.78 -6.21 -5.43
C ALA A 155 3.80 -5.08 -5.60
N ARG A 156 4.74 -5.26 -6.53
CA ARG A 156 5.74 -4.26 -6.93
C ARG A 156 5.24 -3.53 -8.16
N TYR A 157 5.05 -2.22 -8.06
CA TYR A 157 4.48 -1.42 -9.15
C TYR A 157 4.96 0.02 -9.12
N GLN A 158 4.72 0.73 -10.23
CA GLN A 158 4.77 2.18 -10.33
C GLN A 158 3.38 2.69 -10.65
N VAL A 159 3.05 3.84 -10.07
CA VAL A 159 1.78 4.52 -10.32
C VAL A 159 2.05 5.87 -10.94
N CYS A 160 1.33 6.16 -12.01
CA CYS A 160 1.47 7.39 -12.79
C CYS A 160 0.10 8.02 -13.04
N SER A 161 0.12 9.32 -13.21
CA SER A 161 -0.97 10.14 -13.73
C SER A 161 -0.60 10.61 -15.14
N ASP A 162 -1.39 11.52 -15.71
CA ASP A 162 -1.07 12.22 -16.95
C ASP A 162 0.16 13.14 -16.85
N LYS A 163 0.54 13.55 -15.63
CA LYS A 163 1.58 14.57 -15.39
C LYS A 163 2.79 14.06 -14.63
N VAL A 164 2.60 13.09 -13.75
CA VAL A 164 3.64 12.64 -12.81
C VAL A 164 3.59 11.15 -12.58
N CYS A 165 4.77 10.55 -12.53
CA CYS A 165 5.01 9.21 -12.04
C CYS A 165 5.59 9.26 -10.63
N LEU A 166 5.01 8.51 -9.70
CA LEU A 166 5.56 8.37 -8.36
C LEU A 166 6.73 7.37 -8.36
N PRO A 167 7.64 7.45 -7.39
CA PRO A 167 8.65 6.43 -7.19
C PRO A 167 7.99 5.04 -7.05
N PRO A 168 8.57 4.01 -7.66
CA PRO A 168 7.98 2.69 -7.65
C PRO A 168 8.01 2.09 -6.23
N ARG A 169 6.92 1.46 -5.78
CA ARG A 169 6.75 0.89 -4.42
C ARG A 169 6.38 -0.59 -4.40
N THR A 170 6.43 -1.20 -3.21
CA THR A 170 5.97 -2.57 -2.96
C THR A 170 4.92 -2.58 -1.85
N ASP A 171 3.73 -3.09 -2.14
CA ASP A 171 2.72 -3.39 -1.13
C ASP A 171 2.70 -4.89 -0.84
N LYS A 172 2.65 -5.27 0.43
CA LYS A 172 2.63 -6.67 0.86
C LYS A 172 1.25 -7.02 1.41
N LEU A 173 0.68 -8.09 0.88
CA LEU A 173 -0.65 -8.59 1.23
C LEU A 173 -0.51 -9.90 1.98
N ASP A 174 -0.99 -9.95 3.22
CA ASP A 174 -0.99 -11.19 4.00
C ASP A 174 -2.07 -12.15 3.47
N VAL A 175 -1.67 -13.39 3.23
CA VAL A 175 -2.52 -14.48 2.76
C VAL A 175 -2.33 -15.67 3.69
N ALA A 176 -3.41 -16.40 3.94
CA ALA A 176 -3.38 -17.65 4.68
C ALA A 176 -4.08 -18.76 3.90
N LEU A 177 -3.49 -19.95 3.92
CA LEU A 177 -4.09 -21.19 3.45
C LEU A 177 -4.23 -22.16 4.61
N ARG A 178 -5.33 -22.91 4.64
CA ARG A 178 -5.50 -24.08 5.50
C ARG A 178 -5.35 -25.33 4.65
N ILE A 179 -4.21 -26.01 4.81
CA ILE A 179 -3.90 -27.23 4.07
C ILE A 179 -4.55 -28.42 4.79
N ALA A 180 -5.40 -29.14 4.06
CA ALA A 180 -5.90 -30.46 4.45
C ALA A 180 -5.05 -31.56 3.81
N ARG A 181 -4.87 -32.69 4.50
CA ARG A 181 -4.25 -33.87 3.89
C ARG A 181 -5.18 -34.45 2.83
N ARG A 182 -4.60 -34.90 1.72
CA ARG A 182 -5.27 -35.83 0.81
C ARG A 182 -5.51 -37.15 1.57
N LYS A 183 -6.75 -37.63 1.61
CA LYS A 183 -7.07 -38.99 2.06
C LYS A 183 -6.47 -40.01 1.11
#